data_AF-A0A0C9TXY5-F1
#
_entry.id   AF-A0A0C9TXY5-F1
#
_cell.length_a   1.000
_cell.length_b   1.000
_cell.length_c   1.000
_cell.angle_alpha   90.00
_cell.angle_beta   90.00
_cell.angle_gamma   90.00
#
_symmetry.space_group_name_H-M   'P 1'
#
loop_
_entity.id
_entity.type
_entity.pdbx_description
1 polymer ?
#
loop_
_entity_poly.entity_id
_entity_poly.type
_entity_poly.pdbx_seq_one_letter_code
_entity_poly.pdbx_strand_id
1 'polypeptide(L)'
;MKEYGPLTWKQKADNPSEWAGFTIHMMLYLLYLVSMTCLLRYDEALCITWADVVFQVKDPQMQNHWIDATPELFLNISKSRFKTEDFCICLNLPFRKTHQYGGIALFYLYAQPNRPWMCLLHAFALWWILAQKQVHNLDDYVFREKIGTDGFSVNPTDAMTAEAFLECF
;
A
#
# COMPACT_ATOMS: atom_id res chain seq x y z
N MET A 1 -20.82 -28.49 -1.34
CA MET A 1 -20.54 -27.28 -0.53
C MET A 1 -19.54 -27.66 0.53
N LYS A 2 -18.31 -27.12 0.49
CA LYS A 2 -17.33 -27.30 1.58
C LYS A 2 -17.68 -26.27 2.65
N GLU A 3 -17.90 -26.70 3.89
CA GLU A 3 -18.03 -25.80 5.03
C GLU A 3 -16.73 -25.00 5.20
N TYR A 4 -16.82 -23.68 5.15
CA TYR A 4 -15.71 -22.77 5.42
C TYR A 4 -15.68 -22.49 6.93
N GLY A 5 -15.06 -23.40 7.68
CA GLY A 5 -14.56 -23.12 9.02
C GLY A 5 -13.15 -22.50 8.96
N PRO A 6 -12.65 -21.91 10.06
CA PRO A 6 -11.27 -21.45 10.13
C PRO A 6 -10.32 -22.64 9.89
N LEU A 7 -9.46 -22.52 8.87
CA LEU A 7 -8.51 -23.56 8.51
C LEU A 7 -7.48 -23.75 9.63
N THR A 8 -7.32 -25.01 10.05
CA THR A 8 -6.29 -25.37 11.03
C THR A 8 -4.90 -25.23 10.44
N TRP A 9 -3.89 -24.97 11.28
CA TRP A 9 -2.51 -24.74 10.86
C TRP A 9 -1.95 -25.92 10.01
N LYS A 10 -2.36 -27.15 10.33
CA LYS A 10 -1.99 -28.35 9.56
C LYS A 10 -2.52 -28.32 8.13
N GLN A 11 -3.76 -27.87 7.93
CA GLN A 11 -4.38 -27.78 6.61
C GLN A 11 -3.73 -26.70 5.72
N LYS A 12 -3.30 -25.58 6.31
CA LYS A 12 -2.55 -24.53 5.59
C LYS A 12 -1.17 -25.03 5.12
N ALA A 13 -0.49 -25.84 5.94
CA ALA A 13 0.81 -26.43 5.59
C ALA A 13 0.69 -27.50 4.48
N ASP A 14 -0.41 -28.25 4.45
CA ASP A 14 -0.64 -29.32 3.48
C ASP A 14 -1.06 -28.81 2.09
N ASN A 15 -1.60 -27.58 1.98
CA ASN A 15 -1.97 -26.94 0.72
C ASN A 15 -1.42 -25.50 0.62
N PRO A 16 -0.18 -25.31 0.12
CA PRO A 16 0.43 -23.99 -0.04
C PRO A 16 -0.38 -23.03 -0.93
N SER A 17 -1.21 -23.57 -1.82
CA SER A 17 -2.11 -22.79 -2.69
C SER A 17 -3.29 -22.16 -1.94
N GLU A 18 -3.60 -22.59 -0.70
CA GLU A 18 -4.67 -22.04 0.15
C GLU A 18 -4.14 -21.04 1.20
N TRP A 19 -2.84 -20.73 1.18
CA TRP A 19 -2.16 -19.87 2.16
C TRP A 19 -2.74 -18.44 2.21
N ALA A 20 -2.81 -17.78 1.06
CA ALA A 20 -3.48 -16.50 0.86
C ALA A 20 -3.88 -16.37 -0.62
N GLY A 21 -5.00 -15.71 -0.90
CA GLY A 21 -5.36 -15.42 -2.28
C GLY A 21 -4.52 -14.29 -2.88
N PHE A 22 -4.83 -13.93 -4.14
CA PHE A 22 -4.06 -12.94 -4.89
C PHE A 22 -4.14 -11.54 -4.27
N THR A 23 -5.31 -11.11 -3.82
CA THR A 23 -5.55 -9.79 -3.21
C THR A 23 -4.71 -9.63 -1.95
N ILE A 24 -4.74 -10.62 -1.05
CA ILE A 24 -3.94 -10.58 0.18
C ILE A 24 -2.44 -10.66 -0.11
N HIS A 25 -2.01 -11.47 -1.07
CA HIS A 25 -0.61 -11.49 -1.49
C HIS A 25 -0.12 -10.10 -1.96
N MET A 26 -0.94 -9.38 -2.74
CA MET A 26 -0.57 -8.04 -3.19
C MET A 26 -0.51 -7.03 -2.05
N MET A 27 -1.41 -7.13 -1.06
CA MET A 27 -1.36 -6.31 0.16
C MET A 27 -0.09 -6.58 0.97
N LEU A 28 0.25 -7.84 1.22
CA LEU A 28 1.46 -8.23 1.97
C LEU A 28 2.75 -7.87 1.22
N TYR A 29 2.73 -7.97 -0.10
CA TYR A 29 3.82 -7.53 -0.96
C TYR A 29 4.04 -6.01 -0.87
N LEU A 30 2.97 -5.21 -0.91
CA LEU A 30 3.05 -3.77 -0.66
C LEU A 30 3.61 -3.47 0.74
N LEU A 31 3.12 -4.16 1.77
CA LEU A 31 3.60 -4.01 3.14
C LEU A 31 5.11 -4.29 3.26
N TYR A 32 5.57 -5.38 2.64
CA TYR A 32 7.00 -5.72 2.56
C TYR A 32 7.81 -4.61 1.89
N LEU A 33 7.35 -4.12 0.73
CA LEU A 33 8.04 -3.07 -0.01
C LEU A 33 8.11 -1.76 0.79
N VAL A 34 7.01 -1.36 1.43
CA VAL A 34 6.95 -0.16 2.28
C VAL A 34 7.90 -0.29 3.46
N SER A 35 7.85 -1.42 4.17
CA SER A 35 8.74 -1.72 5.29
C SER A 35 10.21 -1.64 4.87
N MET A 36 10.60 -2.31 3.79
CA MET A 36 12.00 -2.36 3.37
C MET A 36 12.51 -1.04 2.79
N THR A 37 11.67 -0.33 2.02
CA THR A 37 12.08 0.93 1.36
C THR A 37 12.12 2.10 2.32
N CYS A 38 11.15 2.17 3.23
CA CYS A 38 11.07 3.22 4.25
C CYS A 38 11.81 2.85 5.54
N LEU A 39 12.46 1.68 5.56
CA LEU A 39 13.14 1.10 6.72
C LEU A 39 12.23 1.01 7.94
N LEU A 40 10.92 0.79 7.76
CA LEU A 40 9.92 0.66 8.81
C LEU A 40 9.89 -0.76 9.37
N ARG A 41 9.62 -0.91 10.67
CA ARG A 41 9.21 -2.19 11.23
C ARG A 41 7.77 -2.48 10.78
N TYR A 42 7.35 -3.74 10.81
CA TYR A 42 6.02 -4.10 10.34
C TYR A 42 4.89 -3.49 11.19
N ASP A 43 5.05 -3.39 12.51
CA ASP A 43 4.11 -2.70 13.41
C ASP A 43 3.92 -1.23 13.03
N GLU A 44 4.99 -0.53 12.67
CA GLU A 44 4.93 0.85 12.18
C GLU A 44 4.25 0.93 10.80
N ALA A 45 4.63 0.03 9.87
CA ALA A 45 4.08 0.03 8.52
C ALA A 45 2.58 -0.31 8.48
N LEU A 46 2.13 -1.23 9.34
CA LEU A 46 0.71 -1.61 9.49
C LEU A 46 -0.16 -0.44 9.95
N CYS A 47 0.41 0.54 10.65
CA CYS A 47 -0.32 1.70 11.11
C CYS A 47 -0.45 2.82 10.05
N ILE A 48 0.09 2.64 8.83
CA ILE A 48 -0.03 3.63 7.76
C ILE A 48 -1.49 3.73 7.29
N THR A 49 -1.96 4.97 7.20
CA THR A 49 -3.30 5.30 6.70
C THR A 49 -3.24 5.90 5.29
N TRP A 50 -4.37 5.90 4.58
CA TRP A 50 -4.48 6.56 3.28
C TRP A 50 -4.26 8.07 3.37
N ALA A 51 -4.51 8.69 4.52
CA ALA A 51 -4.19 10.10 4.77
C ALA A 51 -2.66 10.37 4.79
N ASP A 52 -1.86 9.34 5.08
CA ASP A 52 -0.40 9.43 5.04
C ASP A 52 0.17 9.27 3.62
N VAL A 53 -0.67 8.88 2.64
CA VAL A 53 -0.26 8.58 1.26
C VAL A 53 -0.72 9.68 0.32
N VAL A 54 0.22 10.51 -0.14
CA VAL A 54 -0.07 11.58 -1.11
C VAL A 54 0.50 11.21 -2.46
N PHE A 55 -0.36 11.05 -3.46
CA PHE A 55 0.08 10.88 -4.85
C PHE A 55 0.45 12.24 -5.43
N GLN A 56 1.62 12.32 -6.06
CA GLN A 56 2.11 13.55 -6.68
C GLN A 56 2.53 13.30 -8.12
N VAL A 57 2.46 14.36 -8.91
CA VAL A 57 2.90 14.38 -10.30
C VAL A 57 3.81 15.58 -10.52
N LYS A 58 4.76 15.43 -11.44
CA LYS A 58 5.69 16.47 -11.80
C LYS A 58 4.97 17.62 -12.50
N ASP A 59 5.23 18.84 -12.07
CA ASP A 59 4.68 20.04 -12.72
C ASP A 59 5.28 20.19 -14.13
N PRO A 60 4.45 20.20 -15.20
CA PRO A 60 4.95 20.41 -16.55
C PRO A 60 5.44 21.83 -16.82
N GLN A 61 5.06 22.82 -16.00
CA GLN A 61 5.43 24.22 -16.15
C GLN A 61 6.66 24.60 -15.30
N MET A 62 6.89 23.92 -14.18
CA MET A 62 8.00 24.20 -13.26
C MET A 62 8.95 23.00 -13.12
N GLN A 63 10.23 23.21 -13.45
CA GLN A 63 11.25 22.17 -13.31
C GLN A 63 11.48 21.83 -11.83
N ASN A 64 11.47 20.52 -11.52
CA ASN A 64 11.67 19.97 -10.17
C ASN A 64 10.59 20.35 -9.13
N HIS A 65 9.41 20.76 -9.57
CA HIS A 65 8.27 20.96 -8.70
C HIS A 65 7.32 19.75 -8.79
N TRP A 66 6.82 19.31 -7.64
CA TRP A 66 5.85 18.22 -7.51
C TRP A 66 4.55 18.80 -6.95
N ILE A 67 3.43 18.42 -7.56
CA ILE A 67 2.08 18.86 -7.18
C ILE A 67 1.22 17.64 -6.87
N ASP A 68 0.28 17.81 -5.94
CA ASP A 68 -0.64 16.74 -5.57
C ASP A 68 -1.52 16.34 -6.76
N ALA A 69 -1.62 15.04 -6.98
CA ALA A 69 -2.33 14.42 -8.09
C ALA A 69 -3.84 14.44 -7.82
N THR A 70 -4.42 15.64 -7.88
CA THR A 70 -5.86 15.86 -7.70
C THR A 70 -6.64 15.53 -8.98
N PRO A 71 -7.89 15.04 -8.89
CA PRO A 71 -8.70 14.72 -10.07
C PRO A 71 -8.82 15.89 -11.07
N GLU A 72 -8.90 17.13 -10.57
CA GLU A 72 -9.02 18.35 -11.36
C GLU A 72 -7.81 18.57 -12.28
N LEU A 73 -6.63 18.14 -11.84
CA LEU A 73 -5.41 18.21 -12.65
C LEU A 73 -5.53 17.33 -13.90
N PHE A 74 -6.09 16.13 -13.75
CA PHE A 74 -6.23 15.18 -14.85
C PHE A 74 -7.40 15.47 -15.79
N LEU A 75 -8.39 16.27 -15.37
CA LEU A 75 -9.45 16.76 -16.25
C LEU A 75 -8.94 17.76 -17.29
N ASN A 76 -7.93 18.55 -16.91
CA ASN A 76 -7.39 19.63 -17.74
C ASN A 76 -6.19 19.22 -18.60
N ILE A 77 -5.67 18.01 -18.41
CA ILE A 77 -4.46 17.53 -19.10
C ILE A 77 -4.79 16.29 -19.95
N SER A 78 -4.38 16.32 -21.22
CA SER A 78 -4.47 15.14 -22.09
C SER A 78 -3.69 13.97 -21.49
N LYS A 79 -4.37 12.85 -21.23
CA LYS A 79 -3.79 11.60 -20.69
C LYS A 79 -2.56 11.09 -21.46
N SER A 80 -2.38 11.49 -22.73
CA SER A 80 -1.26 11.08 -23.59
C SER A 80 0.09 11.71 -23.26
N ARG A 81 0.18 12.58 -22.24
CA ARG A 81 1.39 13.37 -21.97
C ARG A 81 2.30 12.84 -20.85
N PHE A 82 1.76 12.06 -19.92
CA PHE A 82 2.50 11.64 -18.74
C PHE A 82 3.16 10.28 -18.93
N LYS A 83 4.36 10.14 -18.40
CA LYS A 83 5.07 8.87 -18.24
C LYS A 83 5.03 8.45 -16.78
N THR A 84 5.30 7.18 -16.49
CA THR A 84 5.34 6.66 -15.12
C THR A 84 6.35 7.41 -14.23
N GLU A 85 7.46 7.87 -14.81
CA GLU A 85 8.50 8.67 -14.14
C GLU A 85 8.07 10.08 -13.74
N ASP A 86 6.93 10.55 -14.25
CA ASP A 86 6.34 11.83 -13.85
C ASP A 86 5.51 11.72 -12.57
N PHE A 87 5.38 10.52 -11.99
CA PHE A 87 4.61 10.28 -10.77
C PHE A 87 5.51 9.85 -9.61
N CYS A 88 5.16 10.28 -8.40
CA CYS A 88 5.75 9.79 -7.17
C CYS A 88 4.69 9.71 -6.06
N ILE A 89 5.02 9.01 -4.98
CA ILE A 89 4.22 8.99 -3.75
C ILE A 89 5.03 9.66 -2.66
N CYS A 90 4.42 10.63 -1.98
CA CYS A 90 4.93 11.18 -0.75
C CYS A 90 4.27 10.46 0.42
N LEU A 91 5.07 9.79 1.26
CA LEU A 91 4.60 9.18 2.49
C LEU A 91 4.90 10.08 3.68
N ASN A 92 3.83 10.56 4.31
CA ASN A 92 3.83 11.32 5.55
C ASN A 92 3.80 10.35 6.73
N LEU A 93 4.94 9.80 7.12
CA LEU A 93 4.95 8.81 8.19
C LEU A 93 4.58 9.47 9.54
N PRO A 94 3.64 8.92 10.31
CA PRO A 94 3.28 9.50 11.61
C PRO A 94 4.31 9.14 12.72
N PHE A 95 5.35 8.36 12.40
CA PHE A 95 6.33 7.84 13.36
C PHE A 95 7.76 8.34 13.09
N ARG A 96 8.54 8.44 14.17
CA ARG A 96 9.89 9.00 14.17
C ARG A 96 10.95 7.89 14.13
N LYS A 97 11.76 7.82 13.07
CA LYS A 97 13.05 7.12 13.13
C LYS A 97 14.17 8.10 13.46
N THR A 98 14.55 8.09 14.74
CA THR A 98 15.88 8.45 15.29
C THR A 98 16.41 9.89 15.17
N HIS A 99 15.61 10.92 14.88
CA HIS A 99 16.09 12.28 15.19
C HIS A 99 15.87 12.58 16.68
N GLN A 100 16.70 13.37 17.36
CA GLN A 100 16.44 13.81 18.76
C GLN A 100 15.79 15.20 18.83
N TYR A 101 16.01 16.09 17.85
CA TYR A 101 15.55 17.50 17.87
C TYR A 101 15.03 18.06 16.51
N GLY A 102 14.25 17.31 15.74
CA GLY A 102 13.99 17.64 14.33
C GLY A 102 12.80 16.88 13.80
N GLY A 103 12.11 17.54 12.86
CA GLY A 103 10.84 17.12 12.28
C GLY A 103 10.93 15.77 11.55
N ILE A 104 9.76 15.23 11.23
CA ILE A 104 9.65 13.97 10.48
C ILE A 104 9.92 14.28 9.00
N ALA A 105 10.98 13.68 8.45
CA ALA A 105 11.29 13.81 7.03
C ALA A 105 10.35 12.92 6.21
N LEU A 106 9.79 13.49 5.13
CA LEU A 106 8.91 12.80 4.21
C LEU A 106 9.67 11.78 3.36
N PHE A 107 9.04 10.66 3.03
CA PHE A 107 9.59 9.67 2.11
C PHE A 107 9.00 9.89 0.72
N TYR A 108 9.87 10.22 -0.24
CA TYR A 108 9.48 10.33 -1.65
C TYR A 108 9.80 9.03 -2.38
N LEU A 109 8.76 8.39 -2.89
CA LEU A 109 8.81 7.11 -3.58
C LEU A 109 8.64 7.35 -5.08
N TYR A 110 9.75 7.25 -5.80
CA TYR A 110 9.76 7.43 -7.25
C TYR A 110 9.51 6.12 -7.98
N ALA A 111 8.99 6.23 -9.21
CA ALA A 111 8.87 5.10 -10.12
C ALA A 111 10.22 4.39 -10.34
N GLN A 112 10.20 3.07 -10.42
CA GLN A 112 11.37 2.22 -10.68
C GLN A 112 11.18 1.46 -12.00
N PRO A 113 11.34 2.10 -13.17
CA PRO A 113 11.05 1.47 -14.47
C PRO A 113 11.96 0.27 -14.77
N ASN A 114 13.20 0.30 -14.29
CA ASN A 114 14.16 -0.79 -14.50
C ASN A 114 13.92 -2.01 -13.59
N ARG A 115 13.14 -1.85 -12.51
CA ARG A 115 12.83 -2.89 -11.52
C ARG A 115 11.36 -2.80 -11.13
N PRO A 116 10.43 -3.15 -12.04
CA PRO A 116 9.00 -2.99 -11.79
C PRO A 116 8.50 -3.79 -10.58
N TRP A 117 9.14 -4.93 -10.26
CA TRP A 117 8.88 -5.74 -9.06
C TRP A 117 9.44 -5.15 -7.75
N MET A 118 10.04 -3.96 -7.78
CA MET A 118 10.41 -3.19 -6.57
C MET A 118 9.75 -1.80 -6.59
N CYS A 119 8.90 -1.52 -7.58
CA CYS A 119 8.30 -0.22 -7.78
C CYS A 119 7.13 -0.03 -6.79
N LEU A 120 7.36 0.71 -5.70
CA LEU A 120 6.29 1.02 -4.74
C LEU A 120 5.11 1.74 -5.39
N LEU A 121 5.37 2.64 -6.34
CA LEU A 121 4.31 3.35 -7.06
C LEU A 121 3.36 2.35 -7.75
N HIS A 122 3.90 1.32 -8.41
CA HIS A 122 3.07 0.27 -9.01
C HIS A 122 2.38 -0.60 -7.97
N ALA A 123 3.06 -0.96 -6.88
CA ALA A 123 2.47 -1.76 -5.81
C ALA A 123 1.28 -1.03 -5.16
N PHE A 124 1.43 0.26 -4.85
CA PHE A 124 0.35 1.11 -4.35
C PHE A 124 -0.79 1.24 -5.35
N ALA A 125 -0.50 1.51 -6.63
CA ALA A 125 -1.54 1.64 -7.66
C ALA A 125 -2.33 0.33 -7.83
N LEU A 126 -1.64 -0.81 -7.85
CA LEU A 126 -2.26 -2.12 -7.93
C LEU A 126 -3.13 -2.40 -6.70
N TRP A 127 -2.60 -2.13 -5.51
CA TRP A 127 -3.35 -2.29 -4.26
C TRP A 127 -4.59 -1.40 -4.23
N TRP A 128 -4.47 -0.13 -4.61
CA TRP A 128 -5.57 0.83 -4.70
C TRP A 128 -6.71 0.32 -5.63
N ILE A 129 -6.35 -0.23 -6.79
CA ILE A 129 -7.32 -0.81 -7.73
C ILE A 129 -8.01 -2.05 -7.15
N LEU A 130 -7.24 -2.94 -6.50
CA LEU A 130 -7.79 -4.16 -5.91
C LEU A 130 -8.68 -3.86 -4.71
N ALA A 131 -8.26 -2.93 -3.86
CA ALA A 131 -8.99 -2.55 -2.67
C ALA A 131 -10.35 -1.91 -3.03
N GLN A 132 -10.38 -1.04 -4.04
CA GLN A 132 -11.63 -0.46 -4.55
C GLN A 132 -12.64 -1.48 -5.11
N LYS A 133 -12.22 -2.70 -5.47
CA LYS A 133 -13.16 -3.75 -5.89
C LYS A 133 -13.94 -4.35 -4.72
N GLN A 134 -13.39 -4.27 -3.50
CA GLN A 134 -14.03 -4.81 -2.30
C GLN A 134 -14.68 -3.71 -1.45
N VAL A 135 -14.15 -2.49 -1.46
CA VAL A 135 -14.66 -1.36 -0.67
C VAL A 135 -14.85 -0.11 -1.52
N HIS A 136 -15.91 0.66 -1.24
CA HIS A 136 -16.21 1.88 -1.99
C HIS A 136 -15.29 3.05 -1.61
N ASN A 137 -14.93 3.17 -0.33
CA ASN A 137 -14.05 4.24 0.16
C ASN A 137 -12.79 3.66 0.82
N LEU A 138 -11.65 4.20 0.40
CA LEU A 138 -10.34 3.90 0.95
C LEU A 138 -10.01 4.94 2.02
N ASP A 139 -10.66 4.77 3.17
CA ASP A 139 -10.45 5.58 4.37
C ASP A 139 -9.60 4.79 5.39
N ASP A 140 -8.97 5.52 6.32
CA ASP A 140 -8.11 5.01 7.40
C ASP A 140 -7.00 4.07 6.90
N TYR A 141 -6.92 2.83 7.40
CA TYR A 141 -5.74 1.98 7.22
C TYR A 141 -5.55 1.50 5.78
N VAL A 142 -4.30 1.56 5.31
CA VAL A 142 -3.87 0.97 4.02
C VAL A 142 -3.90 -0.55 4.10
N PHE A 143 -3.48 -1.11 5.24
CA PHE A 143 -3.37 -2.54 5.49
C PHE A 143 -4.48 -2.98 6.46
N ARG A 144 -5.56 -3.51 5.92
CA ARG A 144 -6.74 -3.91 6.68
C ARG A 144 -6.69 -5.38 7.08
N GLU A 145 -7.42 -5.72 8.15
CA GLU A 145 -7.49 -7.08 8.69
C GLU A 145 -7.85 -8.09 7.60
N LYS A 146 -7.14 -9.21 7.54
CA LYS A 146 -7.39 -10.30 6.58
C LYS A 146 -8.63 -11.09 7.00
N ILE A 147 -9.60 -11.22 6.09
CA ILE A 147 -10.82 -12.00 6.27
C ILE A 147 -10.84 -13.16 5.27
N GLY A 148 -10.89 -14.39 5.80
CA GLY A 148 -10.86 -15.60 4.99
C GLY A 148 -9.55 -15.77 4.21
N THR A 149 -9.64 -16.29 2.98
CA THR A 149 -8.45 -16.60 2.17
C THR A 149 -7.97 -15.40 1.35
N ASP A 150 -8.87 -14.59 0.78
CA ASP A 150 -8.52 -13.48 -0.14
C ASP A 150 -9.27 -12.16 0.11
N GLY A 151 -9.97 -12.05 1.24
CA GLY A 151 -10.69 -10.84 1.61
C GLY A 151 -9.95 -10.05 2.68
N PHE A 152 -10.26 -8.77 2.78
CA PHE A 152 -9.88 -7.92 3.91
C PHE A 152 -11.11 -7.21 4.48
N SER A 153 -11.01 -6.64 5.69
CA SER A 153 -12.15 -6.01 6.34
C SER A 153 -12.68 -4.82 5.53
N VAL A 154 -14.00 -4.77 5.39
CA VAL A 154 -14.70 -3.64 4.75
C VAL A 154 -14.71 -2.41 5.64
N ASN A 155 -14.60 -2.61 6.97
CA ASN A 155 -14.55 -1.52 7.94
C ASN A 155 -13.17 -0.85 7.88
N PRO A 156 -13.08 0.46 7.61
CA PRO A 156 -11.80 1.16 7.47
C PRO A 156 -10.94 1.13 8.75
N THR A 157 -11.55 1.01 9.93
CA THR A 157 -10.85 1.02 11.21
C THR A 157 -10.21 -0.30 11.60
N ASP A 158 -10.54 -1.39 10.90
CA ASP A 158 -10.04 -2.73 11.20
C ASP A 158 -8.65 -2.91 10.58
N ALA A 159 -7.62 -2.44 11.29
CA ALA A 159 -6.23 -2.59 10.89
C ALA A 159 -5.77 -4.05 10.96
N MET A 160 -4.89 -4.44 10.05
CA MET A 160 -4.14 -5.69 10.21
C MET A 160 -3.19 -5.56 11.41
N THR A 161 -3.35 -6.43 12.39
CA THR A 161 -2.48 -6.47 13.57
C THR A 161 -1.16 -7.18 13.26
N ALA A 162 -0.14 -6.94 14.09
CA ALA A 162 1.15 -7.61 13.97
C ALA A 162 1.00 -9.14 14.15
N GLU A 163 0.13 -9.57 15.05
CA GLU A 163 -0.17 -10.99 15.29
C GLU A 163 -0.81 -11.63 14.06
N ALA A 164 -1.85 -11.01 13.48
CA ALA A 164 -2.51 -11.50 12.28
C ALA A 164 -1.57 -11.52 11.06
N PHE A 165 -0.66 -10.54 10.97
CA PHE A 165 0.40 -10.52 9.98
C PHE A 165 1.37 -11.69 10.15
N LEU A 166 1.80 -11.99 11.38
CA LEU A 166 2.70 -13.11 11.65
C LEU A 166 2.04 -14.46 11.35
N GLU A 167 0.74 -14.61 11.53
CA GLU A 167 -0.01 -15.80 11.12
C GLU A 167 -0.08 -16.00 9.59
N CYS A 168 0.36 -15.00 8.82
CA CYS A 168 0.50 -15.10 7.38
C CYS A 168 1.86 -15.69 6.95
N PHE A 169 2.73 -16.16 7.85
CA PHE A 169 4.01 -16.82 7.51
C PHE A 169 4.21 -18.10 8.33
#